data_AF-A0A3F2UBS2-F1
#
_entry.id   AF-A0A3F2UBS2-F1
#
_cell.length_a   1.000
_cell.length_b   1.000
_cell.length_c   1.000
_cell.angle_alpha   90.00
_cell.angle_beta   90.00
_cell.angle_gamma   90.00
#
_symmetry.space_group_name_H-M   'P 1'
#
loop_
_entity.id
_entity.type
_entity.pdbx_description
1 polymer ?
#
loop_
_entity_poly.entity_id
_entity_poly.type
_entity_poly.pdbx_seq_one_letter_code
_entity_poly.pdbx_strand_id
1 'polypeptide(L)'
;MNPENTPVPGHPETYQTAPNDHRRWGASREIVLVPIRDPKRGRTVFAKVEQTSFDSLPEWVRHRAWCLVKDSGAKPDDPNRFTVRVGNAGNQVTVSRLIMKAKPGECVQIINGNRLDLRTTNLRFRRGALGRRAKKDSLATVNAISSA
;
A
#
# COMPACT_ATOMS: atom_id res chain seq x y z
N MET A 1 -28.58 -3.07 0.29
CA MET A 1 -27.36 -2.26 0.04
C MET A 1 -27.69 -1.33 -1.12
N ASN A 2 -27.66 -0.02 -0.90
CA ASN A 2 -27.83 0.95 -1.99
C ASN A 2 -26.66 0.81 -2.98
N PRO A 3 -26.92 0.69 -4.29
CA PRO A 3 -25.87 0.60 -5.30
C PRO A 3 -24.97 1.84 -5.35
N GLU A 4 -25.43 2.97 -4.80
CA GLU A 4 -24.70 4.26 -4.73
C GLU A 4 -23.58 4.31 -3.68
N ASN A 5 -23.46 3.34 -2.77
CA ASN A 5 -22.43 3.32 -1.72
C ASN A 5 -21.27 2.35 -2.02
N THR A 6 -21.06 2.01 -3.29
CA THR A 6 -19.96 1.12 -3.68
C THR A 6 -18.63 1.88 -3.63
N PRO A 7 -17.63 1.45 -2.83
CA PRO A 7 -16.34 2.12 -2.79
C PRO A 7 -15.66 2.13 -4.17
N VAL A 8 -15.30 3.30 -4.67
CA VAL A 8 -14.72 3.50 -6.00
C VAL A 8 -13.22 3.75 -5.88
N PRO A 9 -12.33 2.90 -6.46
CA PRO A 9 -10.90 3.11 -6.41
C PRO A 9 -10.48 4.50 -6.93
N GLY A 10 -9.70 5.23 -6.13
CA GLY A 10 -9.27 6.60 -6.42
C GLY A 10 -10.18 7.70 -5.87
N HIS A 11 -11.28 7.33 -5.22
CA HIS A 11 -12.26 8.25 -4.65
C HIS A 11 -12.37 8.04 -3.14
N PRO A 12 -11.45 8.62 -2.34
CA PRO A 12 -11.35 8.36 -0.90
C PRO A 12 -12.62 8.70 -0.12
N GLU A 13 -13.44 9.63 -0.60
CA GLU A 13 -14.76 9.98 -0.07
C GLU A 13 -15.75 8.80 -0.07
N THR A 14 -15.50 7.79 -0.90
CA THR A 14 -16.33 6.57 -0.98
C THR A 14 -15.80 5.41 -0.14
N TYR A 15 -14.62 5.57 0.48
CA TYR A 15 -13.97 4.47 1.21
C TYR A 15 -14.65 4.21 2.54
N GLN A 16 -14.79 2.94 2.87
CA GLN A 16 -15.36 2.53 4.15
C GLN A 16 -14.29 2.61 5.25
N THR A 17 -14.72 3.00 6.45
CA THR A 17 -13.93 2.89 7.67
C THR A 17 -14.46 1.75 8.53
N ALA A 18 -13.58 1.19 9.36
CA ALA A 18 -13.95 0.18 10.36
C ALA A 18 -13.10 0.35 11.63
N PRO A 19 -13.57 -0.13 12.79
CA PRO A 19 -12.75 -0.19 13.98
C PRO A 19 -11.47 -0.99 13.75
N ASN A 20 -10.34 -0.50 14.28
CA ASN A 20 -9.09 -1.22 14.22
C ASN A 20 -9.09 -2.33 15.30
N ASP A 21 -9.06 -3.58 14.85
CA ASP A 21 -8.97 -4.76 15.71
C ASP A 21 -7.58 -4.93 16.34
N HIS A 22 -6.58 -4.18 15.88
CA HIS A 22 -5.25 -4.17 16.50
C HIS A 22 -5.22 -3.31 17.76
N ARG A 23 -5.33 -3.95 18.92
CA ARG A 23 -5.16 -3.28 20.22
C ARG A 23 -3.69 -3.23 20.64
N ARG A 24 -2.89 -2.38 20.00
CA ARG A 24 -1.51 -2.08 20.40
C ARG A 24 -1.34 -0.61 20.70
N TRP A 25 -0.44 -0.28 21.63
CA TRP A 25 -0.07 1.10 21.92
C TRP A 25 0.45 1.78 20.65
N GLY A 26 -0.13 2.94 20.30
CA GLY A 26 0.20 3.70 19.09
C GLY A 26 -0.55 3.30 17.81
N ALA A 27 -1.40 2.26 17.84
CA ALA A 27 -2.26 1.92 16.70
C ALA A 27 -3.45 2.89 16.60
N SER A 28 -3.82 3.27 15.37
CA SER A 28 -5.03 4.07 15.12
C SER A 28 -6.29 3.34 15.63
N ARG A 29 -7.31 4.07 16.09
CA ARG A 29 -8.59 3.47 16.49
C ARG A 29 -9.40 2.95 15.31
N GLU A 30 -9.17 3.53 14.12
CA GLU A 30 -9.89 3.19 12.89
C GLU A 30 -8.93 2.80 11.78
N ILE A 31 -9.46 1.99 10.86
CA ILE A 31 -8.83 1.61 9.61
C ILE A 31 -9.69 2.06 8.43
N VAL A 32 -9.03 2.40 7.33
CA VAL A 32 -9.63 2.66 6.03
C VAL A 32 -9.50 1.40 5.18
N LEU A 33 -10.60 1.01 4.53
CA LEU A 33 -10.65 -0.09 3.58
C LEU A 33 -10.51 0.47 2.17
N VAL A 34 -9.28 0.47 1.64
CA VAL A 34 -8.99 1.02 0.30
C VAL A 34 -9.33 -0.02 -0.77
N PRO A 35 -10.31 0.23 -1.65
CA PRO A 35 -10.72 -0.71 -2.68
C PRO A 35 -9.65 -0.83 -3.78
N ILE A 36 -9.32 -2.06 -4.14
CA ILE A 36 -8.40 -2.41 -5.21
C ILE A 36 -9.12 -3.39 -6.14
N ARG A 37 -9.23 -3.01 -7.42
CA ARG A 37 -9.75 -3.92 -8.44
C ARG A 37 -8.70 -4.98 -8.73
N ASP A 38 -9.03 -6.25 -8.52
CA ASP A 38 -8.20 -7.39 -8.93
C ASP A 38 -8.64 -7.83 -10.34
N PRO A 39 -7.97 -7.35 -11.41
CA PRO A 39 -8.40 -7.63 -12.77
C PRO A 39 -8.29 -9.12 -13.13
N LYS A 40 -7.46 -9.91 -12.43
CA LYS A 40 -7.30 -11.34 -12.70
C LYS A 40 -8.46 -12.16 -12.16
N ARG A 41 -9.07 -11.71 -11.07
CA ARG A 41 -10.14 -12.44 -10.37
C ARG A 41 -11.51 -11.78 -10.50
N GLY A 42 -11.60 -10.67 -11.25
CA GLY A 42 -12.86 -9.96 -11.50
C GLY A 42 -13.54 -9.43 -10.23
N ARG A 43 -12.79 -9.27 -9.13
CA ARG A 43 -13.34 -8.91 -7.81
C ARG A 43 -12.63 -7.69 -7.22
N THR A 44 -13.33 -6.97 -6.35
CA THR A 44 -12.71 -5.94 -5.51
C THR A 44 -12.16 -6.57 -4.25
N VAL A 45 -10.91 -6.26 -3.94
CA VAL A 45 -10.29 -6.58 -2.63
C VAL A 45 -9.99 -5.28 -1.91
N PHE A 46 -9.76 -5.35 -0.59
CA PHE A 46 -9.52 -4.16 0.22
C PHE A 46 -8.15 -4.22 0.88
N ALA A 47 -7.35 -3.16 0.71
CA ALA A 47 -6.19 -2.94 1.54
C ALA A 47 -6.63 -2.29 2.86
N LYS A 48 -6.20 -2.88 3.99
CA LYS A 48 -6.44 -2.32 5.33
C LYS A 48 -5.32 -1.36 5.67
N VAL A 49 -5.64 -0.12 5.94
CA VAL A 49 -4.68 0.93 6.31
C VAL A 49 -5.16 1.60 7.59
N GLU A 50 -4.27 1.89 8.53
CA GLU A 50 -4.65 2.73 9.67
C GLU A 50 -5.06 4.12 9.18
N GLN A 51 -6.15 4.68 9.70
CA GLN A 51 -6.67 5.98 9.24
C GLN A 51 -5.60 7.08 9.30
N THR A 52 -4.88 7.19 10.41
CA THR A 52 -3.77 8.16 10.55
C THR A 52 -2.67 7.98 9.51
N SER A 53 -2.36 6.72 9.15
CA SER A 53 -1.39 6.42 8.10
C SER A 53 -1.93 6.77 6.71
N PHE A 54 -3.22 6.51 6.46
CA PHE A 54 -3.88 6.86 5.22
C PHE A 54 -3.90 8.37 5.01
N ASP A 55 -4.35 9.13 6.01
CA ASP A 55 -4.44 10.60 5.95
C ASP A 55 -3.08 11.28 5.78
N SER A 56 -2.02 10.63 6.29
CA SER A 56 -0.64 11.09 6.12
C SER A 56 -0.05 10.81 4.72
N LEU A 57 -0.76 10.05 3.87
CA LEU A 57 -0.30 9.82 2.50
C LEU A 57 -0.47 11.09 1.65
N PRO A 58 0.43 11.30 0.66
CA PRO A 58 0.24 12.37 -0.32
C PRO A 58 -1.15 12.31 -0.95
N GLU A 59 -1.74 13.47 -1.21
CA GLU A 59 -3.10 13.56 -1.76
C GLU A 59 -3.27 12.77 -3.05
N TRP A 60 -2.28 12.84 -3.95
CA TRP A 60 -2.27 12.09 -5.20
C TRP A 60 -2.26 10.56 -5.01
N VAL A 61 -1.79 10.07 -3.86
CA VAL A 61 -1.84 8.64 -3.52
C VAL A 61 -3.24 8.26 -3.05
N ARG A 62 -3.87 9.09 -2.22
CA ARG A 62 -5.23 8.85 -1.70
C ARG A 62 -6.29 8.88 -2.82
N HIS A 63 -6.14 9.82 -3.76
CA HIS A 63 -7.06 10.05 -4.88
C HIS A 63 -6.71 9.27 -6.15
N ARG A 64 -5.97 8.17 -6.04
CA ARG A 64 -5.61 7.35 -7.20
C ARG A 64 -5.92 5.90 -6.95
N ALA A 65 -6.35 5.20 -8.00
CA ALA A 65 -6.59 3.78 -7.92
C ALA A 65 -5.29 3.04 -7.58
N TRP A 66 -5.31 2.29 -6.48
CA TRP A 66 -4.23 1.38 -6.11
C TRP A 66 -4.38 0.08 -6.90
N CYS A 67 -3.27 -0.63 -7.08
CA CYS A 67 -3.24 -1.86 -7.87
C CYS A 67 -2.39 -2.95 -7.21
N LEU A 68 -2.70 -4.20 -7.57
CA LEU A 68 -1.90 -5.37 -7.20
C LEU A 68 -0.88 -5.65 -8.29
N VAL A 69 0.40 -5.67 -7.93
CA VAL A 69 1.49 -5.94 -8.87
C VAL A 69 2.15 -7.24 -8.47
N LYS A 70 2.15 -8.23 -9.37
CA LYS A 70 2.74 -9.55 -9.13
C LYS A 70 4.24 -9.43 -8.90
N ASP A 71 4.75 -10.09 -7.88
CA ASP A 71 6.19 -10.19 -7.64
C ASP A 71 6.83 -11.11 -8.68
N SER A 72 7.86 -10.63 -9.37
CA SER A 72 8.53 -11.34 -10.47
C SER A 72 9.34 -12.58 -10.05
N GLY A 73 9.63 -12.74 -8.75
CA GLY A 73 10.38 -13.88 -8.21
C GLY A 73 9.62 -14.76 -7.22
N ALA A 74 8.32 -14.52 -7.04
CA ALA A 74 7.51 -15.30 -6.11
C ALA A 74 7.08 -16.64 -6.73
N LYS A 75 7.00 -17.68 -5.91
CA LYS A 75 6.63 -19.02 -6.37
C LYS A 75 5.21 -19.04 -6.98
N PRO A 76 4.93 -19.92 -7.94
CA PRO A 76 3.65 -19.94 -8.65
C PRO A 76 2.41 -20.12 -7.76
N ASP A 77 2.58 -20.81 -6.64
CA ASP A 77 1.58 -21.27 -5.66
C ASP A 77 1.35 -20.31 -4.49
N ASP A 78 2.19 -19.30 -4.29
CA ASP A 78 2.00 -18.33 -3.22
C ASP A 78 0.80 -17.38 -3.54
N PRO A 79 -0.33 -17.48 -2.80
CA PRO A 79 -1.49 -16.63 -3.04
C PRO A 79 -1.22 -15.15 -2.71
N ASN A 80 -0.16 -14.86 -1.94
CA ASN A 80 0.25 -13.52 -1.52
C ASN A 80 1.41 -12.98 -2.38
N ARG A 81 1.61 -13.49 -3.60
CA ARG A 81 2.67 -13.07 -4.53
C ARG A 81 2.50 -11.69 -5.19
N PHE A 82 2.08 -10.67 -4.45
CA PHE A 82 1.84 -9.34 -5.00
C PHE A 82 2.26 -8.21 -4.05
N THR A 83 2.49 -7.02 -4.59
CA THR A 83 2.64 -5.79 -3.80
C THR A 83 1.52 -4.82 -4.15
N VAL A 84 1.05 -4.08 -3.14
CA VAL A 84 0.11 -2.98 -3.37
C VAL A 84 0.91 -1.75 -3.82
N ARG A 85 0.57 -1.23 -4.98
CA ARG A 85 1.23 -0.08 -5.58
C ARG A 85 0.24 0.98 -6.04
N VAL A 86 0.75 2.19 -6.25
CA VAL A 86 0.00 3.32 -6.80
C VAL A 86 0.86 4.05 -7.82
N GLY A 87 0.25 4.58 -8.88
CA GLY A 87 0.93 5.26 -9.98
C GLY A 87 0.69 4.63 -11.34
N ASN A 88 1.38 5.13 -12.37
CA ASN A 88 1.26 4.67 -13.75
C ASN A 88 2.32 3.62 -14.09
N ALA A 89 2.07 2.81 -15.14
CA ALA A 89 3.06 1.86 -15.64
C ALA A 89 4.41 2.55 -15.88
N GLY A 90 5.47 2.03 -15.23
CA GLY A 90 6.83 2.60 -15.27
C GLY A 90 7.20 3.53 -14.10
N ASN A 91 6.23 4.12 -13.39
CA ASN A 91 6.44 4.97 -12.22
C ASN A 91 5.44 4.63 -11.11
N GLN A 92 5.57 3.42 -10.56
CA GLN A 92 4.75 2.94 -9.46
C GLN A 92 5.53 2.94 -8.16
N VAL A 93 4.90 3.39 -7.10
CA VAL A 93 5.46 3.35 -5.75
C VAL A 93 4.73 2.30 -4.90
N THR A 94 5.49 1.62 -4.05
CA THR A 94 4.93 0.63 -3.11
C THR A 94 4.31 1.33 -1.92
N VAL A 95 3.02 1.08 -1.65
CA VAL A 95 2.27 1.80 -0.61
C VAL A 95 2.85 1.55 0.79
N SER A 96 3.26 0.32 1.12
CA SER A 96 3.88 0.02 2.41
C SER A 96 5.17 0.82 2.66
N ARG A 97 5.91 1.18 1.61
CA ARG A 97 7.10 2.04 1.72
C ARG A 97 6.73 3.48 2.00
N LEU A 98 5.65 3.98 1.40
CA LEU A 98 5.14 5.31 1.68
C LEU A 98 4.67 5.44 3.12
N ILE A 99 3.88 4.47 3.61
CA ILE A 99 3.40 4.42 5.01
C ILE A 99 4.58 4.42 5.99
N MET A 100 5.61 3.62 5.71
CA MET A 100 6.80 3.52 6.58
C MET A 100 7.82 4.65 6.36
N LYS A 101 7.58 5.58 5.42
CA LYS A 101 8.54 6.62 5.02
C LYS A 101 9.92 6.05 4.67
N ALA A 102 9.95 4.91 3.97
CA ALA A 102 11.15 4.17 3.67
C ALA A 102 12.05 4.89 2.66
N LYS A 103 13.34 5.02 2.97
CA LYS A 103 14.38 5.62 2.12
C LYS A 103 14.79 4.68 0.98
N PRO A 104 15.48 5.20 -0.06
CA PRO A 104 16.12 4.36 -1.06
C PRO A 104 17.02 3.29 -0.42
N GLY A 105 16.95 2.05 -0.92
CA GLY A 105 17.68 0.90 -0.35
C GLY A 105 17.01 0.24 0.86
N GLU A 106 16.06 0.90 1.54
CA GLU A 106 15.32 0.29 2.64
C GLU A 106 14.21 -0.65 2.13
N CYS A 107 14.14 -1.82 2.76
CA CYS A 107 13.15 -2.83 2.45
C CYS A 107 12.12 -2.92 3.59
N VAL A 108 10.84 -2.81 3.24
CA VAL A 108 9.71 -2.96 4.17
C VAL A 108 9.10 -4.34 3.95
N GLN A 109 8.98 -5.12 5.02
CA GLN A 109 8.34 -6.42 5.03
C GLN A 109 7.01 -6.38 5.77
N ILE A 110 6.07 -7.21 5.33
CA ILE A 110 4.76 -7.41 5.96
C ILE A 110 4.85 -8.72 6.75
N ILE A 111 4.76 -8.65 8.08
CA ILE A 111 5.13 -9.76 8.97
C ILE A 111 4.02 -10.78 9.22
N ASN A 112 2.76 -10.41 8.99
CA ASN A 112 1.61 -11.32 9.18
C ASN A 112 1.29 -12.17 7.93
N GLY A 113 2.08 -12.04 6.87
CA GLY A 113 1.86 -12.73 5.59
C GLY A 113 0.74 -12.18 4.72
N ASN A 114 -0.16 -11.33 5.24
CA ASN A 114 -1.26 -10.75 4.48
C ASN A 114 -0.86 -9.42 3.83
N ARG A 115 -0.58 -9.44 2.52
CA ARG A 115 -0.07 -8.28 1.81
C ARG A 115 -1.08 -7.17 1.50
N LEU A 116 -2.36 -7.40 1.80
CA LEU A 116 -3.38 -6.36 1.82
C LEU A 116 -3.47 -5.66 3.18
N ASP A 117 -2.84 -6.21 4.21
CA ASP A 117 -2.85 -5.61 5.55
C ASP A 117 -1.64 -4.69 5.74
N LEU A 118 -1.85 -3.41 5.44
CA LEU A 118 -0.82 -2.37 5.42
C LEU A 118 -0.80 -1.55 6.72
N ARG A 119 -1.44 -2.02 7.79
CA ARG A 119 -1.39 -1.38 9.12
C ARG A 119 0.04 -1.40 9.64
N THR A 120 0.50 -0.29 10.23
CA THR A 120 1.91 -0.12 10.64
C THR A 120 2.39 -1.19 11.62
N THR A 121 1.49 -1.71 12.45
CA THR A 121 1.73 -2.84 13.35
C THR A 121 2.26 -4.09 12.63
N ASN A 122 1.92 -4.29 11.35
CA ASN A 122 2.35 -5.40 10.49
C ASN A 122 3.56 -5.08 9.60
N LEU A 123 4.00 -3.82 9.57
CA LEU A 123 5.09 -3.39 8.71
C LEU A 123 6.39 -3.31 9.52
N ARG A 124 7.48 -3.86 8.99
CA ARG A 124 8.81 -3.75 9.60
C ARG A 124 9.86 -3.43 8.55
N PHE A 125 10.88 -2.69 8.94
CA PHE A 125 12.09 -2.63 8.13
C PHE A 125 12.82 -3.96 8.24
N ARG A 126 13.20 -4.53 7.09
CA ARG A 126 14.03 -5.73 7.05
C ARG A 126 15.46 -5.35 7.41
N ARG A 127 15.89 -5.65 8.63
CA ARG A 127 17.31 -5.56 9.04
C ARG A 127 18.10 -6.56 8.19
N GLY A 128 18.97 -6.07 7.28
CA GLY A 128 19.89 -6.93 6.53
C GLY A 128 20.06 -6.66 5.02
N ALA A 129 19.46 -5.61 4.43
CA ALA A 129 19.64 -5.30 3.00
C ALA A 129 20.64 -4.16 2.69
N LEU A 130 21.46 -3.75 3.65
CA LEU A 130 22.47 -2.69 3.48
C LEU A 130 23.70 -3.12 2.64
N GLY A 131 23.62 -4.21 1.87
CA GLY A 131 24.79 -4.80 1.19
C GLY A 131 24.55 -5.56 -0.11
N ARG A 132 23.34 -5.60 -0.68
CA ARG A 132 23.16 -6.18 -2.02
C ARG A 132 22.47 -5.19 -2.93
N ARG A 133 23.29 -4.60 -3.83
CA ARG A 133 22.94 -3.81 -5.01
C ARG A 133 21.43 -3.71 -5.25
N ALA A 134 20.86 -2.56 -4.88
CA ALA A 134 19.59 -2.15 -5.42
C ALA A 134 19.71 -2.21 -6.95
N LYS A 135 19.04 -3.19 -7.59
CA LYS A 135 18.88 -3.18 -9.04
C LYS A 135 18.23 -1.85 -9.40
N LYS A 136 18.78 -1.26 -10.46
CA LYS A 136 18.59 0.07 -11.04
C LYS A 136 17.13 0.50 -11.33
N ASP A 137 16.14 -0.35 -11.04
CA ASP A 137 14.74 -0.20 -11.47
C ASP A 137 13.82 0.47 -10.44
N SER A 138 14.36 1.03 -9.34
CA SER A 138 13.54 1.73 -8.32
C SER A 138 13.88 3.21 -8.14
N LEU A 139 14.70 3.78 -9.03
CA LEU A 139 14.93 5.21 -9.11
C LEU A 139 13.88 5.84 -10.03
N ALA A 140 12.62 5.86 -9.58
CA ALA A 140 11.71 6.88 -10.06
C ALA A 140 11.93 8.12 -9.18
N THR A 141 12.69 9.06 -9.74
CA THR A 141 12.97 10.38 -9.20
C THR A 141 11.66 11.08 -8.82
N VAL A 142 11.43 11.23 -7.51
CA VAL A 142 10.45 12.22 -7.02
C VAL A 142 11.19 13.55 -7.01
N ASN A 143 11.15 14.28 -8.13
CA ASN A 143 11.48 15.69 -8.11
C ASN A 143 10.35 16.39 -7.35
N ALA A 144 10.67 16.86 -6.14
CA ALA A 144 9.88 17.84 -5.45
C ALA A 144 9.84 19.09 -6.32
N ILE A 145 8.69 19.36 -6.95
CA ILE A 145 8.41 20.69 -7.48
C ILE A 145 8.04 21.53 -6.26
N SER A 146 9.05 22.21 -5.71
CA SER A 146 8.81 23.44 -4.95
C SER A 146 8.59 24.53 -5.99
N SER A 147 7.35 25.01 -6.11
CA SER A 147 7.11 26.30 -6.75
C SER A 147 6.98 27.34 -5.65
N ALA A 148 7.92 28.29 -5.71
CA ALA A 148 7.83 29.60 -5.08
C ALA A 148 6.68 30.42 -5.68
#